data_AF-A0A7V9BPH4-F1
#
_entry.id   AF-A0A7V9BPH4-F1
#
_cell.length_a   1.000
_cell.length_b   1.000
_cell.length_c   1.000
_cell.angle_alpha   90.00
_cell.angle_beta   90.00
_cell.angle_gamma   90.00
#
_symmetry.space_group_name_H-M   'P 1'
#
loop_
_entity.id
_entity.type
_entity.pdbx_description
1 polymer ?
#
loop_
_entity_poly.entity_id
_entity_poly.type
_entity_poly.pdbx_seq_one_letter_code
_entity_poly.pdbx_strand_id
1 'polypeptide(L)'
;MITAIKLVLTSVLLVSETYQVALMLVGYGKVRPPLLGAEAASRAHRAIGDTAVPITVVVAVLCLSGYEIGDAIEHAGTRVAVHVVAASLLLVALVLKIIAVRVGGRTSRLLPVLGSTLFVLFALTFASTVPFFLGGNQ
;
A
#
# COMPACT_ATOMS: atom_id res chain seq x y z
N MET A 1 7.55 -20.07 -6.84
CA MET A 1 6.17 -19.69 -7.22
C MET A 1 5.60 -18.58 -6.34
N ILE A 2 5.65 -18.69 -5.00
CA ILE A 2 5.16 -17.66 -4.06
C ILE A 2 5.81 -16.29 -4.29
N THR A 3 7.14 -16.24 -4.51
CA THR A 3 7.88 -15.00 -4.79
C THR A 3 7.38 -14.29 -6.06
N ALA A 4 7.16 -15.03 -7.15
CA ALA A 4 6.65 -14.45 -8.40
C ALA A 4 5.24 -13.86 -8.23
N ILE A 5 4.36 -14.54 -7.49
CA ILE A 5 3.02 -14.03 -7.16
C ILE A 5 3.14 -12.73 -6.33
N LYS A 6 3.99 -12.71 -5.30
CA LYS A 6 4.24 -11.49 -4.50
C LYS A 6 4.74 -10.35 -5.37
N LEU A 7 5.70 -10.58 -6.25
CA LEU A 7 6.26 -9.56 -7.14
C LEU A 7 5.19 -8.97 -8.08
N VAL A 8 4.34 -9.82 -8.67
CA VAL A 8 3.26 -9.36 -9.54
C VAL A 8 2.23 -8.56 -8.76
N LEU A 9 1.73 -9.11 -7.64
CA LEU A 9 0.69 -8.45 -6.83
C LEU A 9 1.19 -7.13 -6.24
N THR A 10 2.43 -7.08 -5.74
CA THR A 10 3.01 -5.85 -5.20
C THR A 10 3.29 -4.82 -6.29
N SER A 11 3.64 -5.22 -7.51
CA SER A 11 3.77 -4.29 -8.64
C SER A 11 2.42 -3.70 -9.07
N VAL A 12 1.37 -4.53 -9.11
CA VAL A 12 0.00 -4.07 -9.36
C VAL A 12 -0.43 -3.07 -8.28
N LEU A 13 -0.20 -3.41 -7.01
CA LEU A 13 -0.48 -2.51 -5.89
C LEU A 13 0.30 -1.19 -5.98
N LEU A 14 1.57 -1.19 -6.41
CA LEU A 14 2.34 0.04 -6.59
C LEU A 14 1.68 0.97 -7.61
N VAL A 15 1.24 0.42 -8.74
CA VAL A 15 0.53 1.17 -9.77
C VAL A 15 -0.80 1.67 -9.23
N SER A 16 -1.57 0.81 -8.55
CA SER A 16 -2.85 1.18 -7.92
C SER A 16 -2.68 2.31 -6.91
N GLU A 17 -1.73 2.21 -5.97
CA GLU A 17 -1.47 3.22 -4.94
C GLU A 17 -1.01 4.56 -5.55
N THR A 18 -0.24 4.52 -6.65
CA THR A 18 0.12 5.73 -7.40
C THR A 18 -1.13 6.40 -8.00
N TYR A 19 -2.02 5.62 -8.61
CA TYR A 19 -3.32 6.13 -9.07
C TYR A 19 -4.18 6.65 -7.91
N GLN A 20 -4.14 5.99 -6.74
CA GLN A 20 -4.90 6.43 -5.57
C GLN A 20 -4.51 7.83 -5.10
N VAL A 21 -3.20 8.12 -5.04
CA VAL A 21 -2.69 9.45 -4.70
C VAL A 21 -3.13 10.47 -5.75
N ALA A 22 -3.01 10.16 -7.05
CA ALA A 22 -3.45 11.06 -8.11
C ALA A 22 -4.96 11.38 -8.02
N LEU A 23 -5.80 10.36 -7.85
CA LEU A 23 -7.25 10.52 -7.71
C LEU A 23 -7.64 11.26 -6.43
N MET A 24 -6.90 11.05 -5.34
CA MET A 24 -7.07 11.78 -4.10
C MET A 24 -6.78 13.29 -4.30
N LEU A 25 -5.69 13.64 -4.97
CA LEU A 25 -5.34 15.04 -5.26
C LEU A 25 -6.42 15.74 -6.09
N VAL A 26 -7.02 15.05 -7.06
CA VAL A 26 -8.14 15.57 -7.84
C VAL A 26 -9.42 15.66 -7.00
N GLY A 27 -9.75 14.61 -6.24
CA GLY A 27 -10.95 14.56 -5.40
C GLY A 27 -10.98 15.62 -4.29
N TYR A 28 -9.81 15.96 -3.74
CA TYR A 28 -9.65 17.04 -2.76
C TYR A 28 -9.42 18.43 -3.40
N GLY A 29 -9.48 18.54 -4.73
CA GLY A 29 -9.38 19.79 -5.46
C GLY A 29 -7.99 20.43 -5.48
N LYS A 30 -6.94 19.67 -5.12
CA LYS A 30 -5.53 20.10 -5.19
C LYS A 30 -5.00 20.15 -6.62
N VAL A 31 -5.52 19.28 -7.49
CA VAL A 31 -5.27 19.25 -8.94
C VAL A 31 -6.61 19.28 -9.67
N ARG A 32 -6.69 20.00 -10.79
CA ARG A 32 -7.94 20.20 -11.54
C ARG A 32 -7.72 19.92 -13.04
N PRO A 33 -7.61 18.64 -13.45
CA PRO A 33 -7.45 18.30 -14.86
C PRO A 33 -8.75 18.62 -15.63
N PRO A 34 -8.66 18.97 -16.91
CA PRO A 34 -9.83 19.38 -17.69
C PRO A 34 -10.85 18.25 -17.93
N LEU A 35 -10.43 16.99 -17.85
CA LEU A 35 -11.23 15.82 -18.22
C LEU A 35 -11.76 15.00 -17.02
N LEU A 36 -11.42 15.37 -15.78
CA LEU A 36 -11.79 14.57 -14.60
C LEU A 36 -12.26 15.47 -13.44
N GLY A 37 -13.55 15.39 -13.13
CA GLY A 37 -14.16 16.08 -12.00
C GLY A 37 -13.88 15.43 -10.65
N ALA A 38 -13.96 16.22 -9.57
CA ALA A 38 -13.66 15.78 -8.20
C ALA A 38 -14.54 14.60 -7.73
N GLU A 39 -15.83 14.61 -8.05
CA GLU A 39 -16.75 13.53 -7.67
C GLU A 39 -16.42 12.21 -8.38
N ALA A 40 -16.11 12.28 -9.69
CA ALA A 40 -15.69 11.12 -10.47
C ALA A 40 -14.37 10.55 -9.93
N ALA A 41 -13.39 11.42 -9.64
CA ALA A 41 -12.13 11.02 -9.02
C ALA A 41 -12.34 10.37 -7.65
N SER A 42 -13.22 10.92 -6.81
CA SER A 42 -13.53 10.37 -5.49
C SER A 42 -14.19 8.99 -5.58
N ARG A 43 -15.08 8.76 -6.57
CA ARG A 43 -15.68 7.44 -6.82
C ARG A 43 -14.65 6.43 -7.33
N ALA A 44 -13.80 6.83 -8.27
CA ALA A 44 -12.73 5.98 -8.78
C ALA A 44 -11.73 5.61 -7.67
N HIS A 45 -11.35 6.57 -6.82
CA HIS A 45 -10.48 6.33 -5.65
C HIS A 45 -11.06 5.25 -4.74
N ARG A 46 -12.37 5.32 -4.43
CA ARG A 46 -13.04 4.30 -3.61
C ARG A 46 -13.07 2.93 -4.31
N ALA A 47 -13.48 2.87 -5.57
CA ALA A 47 -13.59 1.61 -6.31
C ALA A 47 -12.25 0.88 -6.45
N ILE A 48 -11.16 1.59 -6.76
CA ILE A 48 -9.81 1.01 -6.79
C ILE A 48 -9.37 0.62 -5.38
N GLY A 49 -9.83 1.32 -4.35
CA GLY A 49 -9.47 1.05 -2.96
C GLY A 49 -10.08 -0.25 -2.49
N ASP A 50 -11.35 -0.48 -2.84
CA ASP A 50 -12.09 -1.68 -2.51
C ASP A 50 -11.46 -2.95 -3.12
N THR A 51 -10.74 -2.81 -4.23
CA THR A 51 -9.98 -3.92 -4.84
C THR A 51 -8.54 -4.02 -4.32
N ALA A 52 -7.86 -2.90 -4.02
CA ALA A 52 -6.49 -2.90 -3.51
C ALA A 52 -6.38 -3.45 -2.08
N VAL A 53 -7.38 -3.21 -1.23
CA VAL A 53 -7.41 -3.70 0.16
C VAL A 53 -7.32 -5.24 0.24
N PRO A 54 -8.18 -6.03 -0.42
CA PRO A 54 -8.08 -7.49 -0.35
C PRO A 54 -6.78 -8.02 -0.94
N ILE A 55 -6.25 -7.40 -2.02
CA ILE A 55 -4.95 -7.79 -2.58
C ILE A 55 -3.82 -7.55 -1.55
N THR A 56 -3.86 -6.42 -0.83
CA THR A 56 -2.92 -6.11 0.25
C THR A 56 -2.98 -7.16 1.36
N VAL A 57 -4.18 -7.60 1.75
CA VAL A 57 -4.36 -8.67 2.75
C VAL A 57 -3.77 -9.99 2.26
N VAL A 58 -4.01 -10.38 1.01
CA VAL A 58 -3.43 -11.60 0.42
C VAL A 58 -1.90 -11.53 0.45
N VAL A 59 -1.31 -10.42 0.02
CA VAL A 59 0.15 -10.23 0.06
C VAL A 59 0.68 -10.31 1.50
N ALA A 60 0.02 -9.67 2.45
CA ALA A 60 0.42 -9.72 3.87
C ALA A 60 0.40 -11.15 4.42
N VAL A 61 -0.63 -11.94 4.10
CA VAL A 61 -0.69 -13.37 4.46
C VAL A 61 0.45 -14.16 3.83
N LEU A 62 0.77 -13.91 2.56
CA LEU A 62 1.90 -14.56 1.90
C LEU A 62 3.24 -14.17 2.56
N CYS A 63 3.40 -12.93 3.03
CA CYS A 63 4.60 -12.49 3.76
C CYS A 63 4.70 -13.12 5.15
N LEU A 64 3.59 -13.43 5.81
CA LEU A 64 3.55 -14.10 7.11
C LEU A 64 3.62 -15.63 7.02
N SER A 65 3.55 -16.21 5.82
CA SER A 65 3.61 -17.67 5.66
C SER A 65 4.97 -18.24 6.11
N GLY A 66 4.93 -19.35 6.86
CA GLY A 66 6.03 -19.82 7.70
C GLY A 66 7.36 -20.16 7.02
N TYR A 67 7.40 -20.22 5.69
CA TYR A 67 8.65 -20.43 4.94
C TYR A 67 9.58 -19.21 4.99
N GLU A 68 9.05 -17.99 5.15
CA GLU A 68 9.86 -16.76 5.11
C GLU A 68 10.22 -16.20 6.48
N ILE A 69 9.51 -16.60 7.54
CA ILE A 69 9.87 -16.19 8.92
C ILE A 69 11.19 -16.84 9.35
N GLY A 70 11.42 -18.10 8.97
CA GLY A 70 12.68 -18.79 9.26
C GLY A 70 13.87 -18.15 8.55
N ASP A 71 13.73 -17.85 7.27
CA ASP A 71 14.79 -17.27 6.43
C ASP A 71 15.11 -15.81 6.81
N ALA A 72 14.10 -15.05 7.27
CA ALA A 72 14.26 -13.68 7.76
C ALA A 72 15.06 -13.59 9.07
N ILE A 73 14.96 -14.59 9.95
CA ILE A 73 15.73 -14.66 11.21
C ILE A 73 17.19 -14.98 10.91
N GLU A 74 17.46 -15.81 9.92
CA GLU A 74 18.82 -16.21 9.52
C GLU A 74 19.53 -15.10 8.73
N HIS A 75 18.79 -14.31 7.94
CA HIS A 75 19.30 -13.20 7.11
C HIS A 75 18.91 -11.81 7.62
N ALA A 76 18.84 -11.62 8.95
CA ALA A 76 18.37 -10.40 9.61
C ALA A 76 19.28 -9.16 9.37
N GLY A 77 19.26 -8.62 8.16
CA GLY A 77 19.89 -7.36 7.79
C GLY A 77 18.93 -6.18 7.89
N THR A 78 19.46 -4.96 7.82
CA THR A 78 18.70 -3.69 7.87
C THR A 78 17.48 -3.68 6.92
N ARG A 79 17.61 -4.31 5.76
CA ARG A 79 16.53 -4.46 4.77
C ARG A 79 15.31 -5.19 5.33
N VAL A 80 15.53 -6.33 5.99
CA VAL A 80 14.47 -7.15 6.59
C VAL A 80 13.80 -6.38 7.73
N ALA A 81 14.59 -5.69 8.56
CA ALA A 81 14.06 -4.84 9.61
C ALA A 81 13.16 -3.71 9.06
N VAL A 82 13.61 -3.02 8.00
CA VAL A 82 12.80 -1.98 7.33
C VAL A 82 11.50 -2.57 6.77
N HIS A 83 11.56 -3.73 6.11
CA HIS A 83 10.37 -4.39 5.57
C HIS A 83 9.36 -4.70 6.67
N VAL A 84 9.79 -5.37 7.75
CA VAL A 84 8.90 -5.81 8.83
C VAL A 84 8.26 -4.60 9.52
N VAL A 85 9.04 -3.57 9.85
CA VAL A 85 8.52 -2.35 10.50
C VAL A 85 7.56 -1.61 9.58
N ALA A 86 7.96 -1.36 8.31
CA ALA A 86 7.12 -0.64 7.36
C ALA A 86 5.82 -1.39 7.04
N ALA A 87 5.89 -2.70 6.83
CA ALA A 87 4.72 -3.55 6.57
C ALA A 87 3.78 -3.61 7.77
N SER A 88 4.32 -3.69 8.99
CA SER A 88 3.51 -3.66 10.22
C SER A 88 2.77 -2.33 10.37
N LEU A 89 3.49 -1.22 10.20
CA LEU A 89 2.90 0.12 10.23
C LEU A 89 1.87 0.32 9.11
N LEU A 90 2.11 -0.25 7.93
CA LEU A 90 1.18 -0.20 6.80
C LEU A 90 -0.17 -0.82 7.18
N LEU A 91 -0.16 -1.99 7.81
CA LEU A 91 -1.39 -2.65 8.28
C LEU A 91 -2.11 -1.83 9.36
N VAL A 92 -1.38 -1.27 10.32
CA VAL A 92 -1.95 -0.41 11.35
C VAL A 92 -2.59 0.84 10.72
N ALA A 93 -1.88 1.53 9.84
CA ALA A 93 -2.38 2.71 9.13
C ALA A 93 -3.61 2.37 8.27
N LEU A 94 -3.67 1.17 7.69
CA LEU A 94 -4.79 0.72 6.88
C LEU A 94 -6.04 0.53 7.73
N VAL A 95 -5.89 -0.13 8.89
CA VAL A 95 -6.98 -0.27 9.87
C VAL A 95 -7.46 1.10 10.34
N LEU A 96 -6.55 2.02 10.67
CA LEU A 96 -6.91 3.38 11.04
C LEU A 96 -7.66 4.13 9.93
N LYS A 97 -7.25 3.97 8.66
CA LYS A 97 -7.96 4.55 7.51
C LYS A 97 -9.38 3.99 7.39
N ILE A 98 -9.57 2.67 7.54
CA ILE A 98 -10.89 2.03 7.50
C ILE A 98 -11.77 2.56 8.63
N ILE A 99 -11.23 2.66 9.85
CA ILE A 99 -11.95 3.23 11.00
C ILE A 99 -12.33 4.69 10.71
N ALA A 100 -11.41 5.51 10.21
CA ALA A 100 -11.67 6.91 9.88
C ALA A 100 -12.79 7.09 8.84
N VAL A 101 -12.84 6.20 7.83
CA VAL A 101 -13.93 6.18 6.84
C VAL A 101 -15.26 5.80 7.48
N ARG A 102 -15.28 4.77 8.35
CA ARG A 102 -16.51 4.27 8.99
C ARG A 102 -17.08 5.24 10.02
N VAL A 103 -16.22 5.93 10.79
CA VAL A 103 -16.63 6.92 11.79
C VAL A 103 -17.12 8.21 11.12
N GLY A 104 -16.48 8.62 10.03
CA GLY A 104 -16.85 9.84 9.30
C GLY A 104 -16.62 11.13 10.10
N GLY A 105 -17.41 12.17 9.80
CA GLY A 105 -17.37 13.44 10.52
C GLY A 105 -16.01 14.13 10.49
N ARG A 106 -15.51 14.57 11.66
CA ARG A 106 -14.25 15.33 11.78
C ARG A 106 -13.01 14.51 11.40
N THR A 107 -13.08 13.19 11.53
CA THR A 107 -11.99 12.24 11.20
C THR A 107 -11.73 12.18 9.69
N SER A 108 -12.70 12.58 8.86
CA SER A 108 -12.54 12.68 7.40
C SER A 108 -11.42 13.62 6.96
N ARG A 109 -11.06 14.60 7.81
CA ARG A 109 -9.94 15.52 7.57
C ARG A 109 -8.58 14.83 7.63
N LEU A 110 -8.48 13.70 8.32
CA LEU A 110 -7.25 12.90 8.43
C LEU A 110 -7.07 11.93 7.25
N LEU A 111 -8.11 11.69 6.45
CA LEU A 111 -8.05 10.73 5.34
C LEU A 111 -6.94 11.01 4.32
N PRO A 112 -6.64 12.27 3.94
CA PRO A 112 -5.52 12.55 3.05
C PRO A 112 -4.17 12.16 3.66
N VAL A 113 -3.98 12.48 4.95
CA VAL A 113 -2.74 12.16 5.66
C VAL A 113 -2.58 10.64 5.77
N LEU A 114 -3.63 9.93 6.20
CA LEU A 114 -3.62 8.47 6.27
C LEU A 114 -3.39 7.82 4.89
N GLY A 115 -4.01 8.35 3.83
CA GLY A 115 -3.80 7.90 2.46
C GLY A 115 -2.34 8.08 2.00
N SER A 116 -1.75 9.24 2.26
CA SER A 116 -0.32 9.49 1.96
C SER A 116 0.61 8.63 2.81
N THR A 117 0.30 8.41 4.08
CA THR A 117 1.06 7.52 4.96
C THR A 117 1.05 6.08 4.44
N LEU A 118 -0.10 5.57 3.97
CA LEU A 118 -0.18 4.26 3.33
C LEU A 118 0.72 4.16 2.10
N PHE A 119 0.66 5.17 1.21
CA PHE A 119 1.51 5.20 0.01
C PHE A 119 3.00 5.16 0.38
N VAL A 120 3.44 5.98 1.35
CA VAL A 120 4.85 6.04 1.77
C VAL A 120 5.29 4.72 2.40
N LEU A 121 4.49 4.15 3.31
CA LEU A 121 4.81 2.87 3.95
C LEU A 121 4.83 1.71 2.95
N PHE A 122 3.91 1.71 1.99
CA PHE A 122 3.90 0.73 0.91
C PHE A 122 5.14 0.87 0.03
N ALA A 123 5.51 2.10 -0.37
CA ALA A 123 6.71 2.35 -1.16
C ALA A 123 7.98 1.91 -0.44
N LEU A 124 8.10 2.16 0.87
CA LEU A 124 9.22 1.68 1.69
C LEU A 124 9.26 0.15 1.75
N THR A 125 8.11 -0.49 1.98
CA THR A 125 7.98 -1.96 2.00
C THR A 125 8.38 -2.56 0.65
N PHE A 126 7.89 -1.99 -0.45
CA PHE A 126 8.20 -2.39 -1.82
C PHE A 126 9.70 -2.24 -2.13
N ALA A 127 10.26 -1.05 -1.86
CA ALA A 127 11.67 -0.75 -2.13
C ALA A 127 12.63 -1.60 -1.30
N SER A 128 12.22 -2.03 -0.10
CA SER A 128 13.02 -2.95 0.72
C SER A 128 13.08 -4.37 0.18
N THR A 129 12.27 -4.75 -0.81
CA THR A 129 12.17 -6.16 -1.24
C THR A 129 12.32 -6.33 -2.74
N VAL A 130 11.55 -5.59 -3.54
CA VAL A 130 11.45 -5.84 -4.99
C VAL A 130 12.75 -5.58 -5.77
N PRO A 131 13.49 -4.47 -5.53
CA PRO A 131 14.77 -4.25 -6.21
C PRO A 131 15.80 -5.34 -5.94
N PHE A 132 15.77 -5.97 -4.78
CA PHE A 132 16.68 -7.07 -4.44
C PHE A 132 16.41 -8.30 -5.31
N PHE A 133 15.15 -8.70 -5.44
CA PHE A 133 14.76 -9.84 -6.27
C PHE A 133 14.91 -9.57 -7.77
N LEU A 134 14.73 -8.33 -8.22
CA LEU A 134 14.94 -7.95 -9.63
C LEU A 134 16.43 -7.76 -9.98
N GLY A 135 17.27 -7.42 -9.01
CA GLY A 135 18.71 -7.19 -9.19
C GLY A 135 19.56 -8.46 -9.36
N GLY A 136 18.96 -9.65 -9.33
CA GLY A 136 19.66 -10.91 -9.60
C GLY A 136 20.43 -11.51 -8.42
N ASN A 137 20.31 -10.95 -7.21
CA ASN A 137 20.93 -11.50 -5.99
C ASN A 137 20.04 -12.60 -5.38
N GLN A 138 19.80 -13.65 -6.16
CA GLN A 138 19.14 -14.89 -5.71
C GLN A 138 20.17 -15.85 -5.11
#